data_AF-A0A3C1H751-F1
#
_entry.id   AF-A0A3C1H751-F1
#
_cell.length_a   1.000
_cell.length_b   1.000
_cell.length_c   1.000
_cell.angle_alpha   90.00
_cell.angle_beta   90.00
_cell.angle_gamma   90.00
#
_symmetry.space_group_name_H-M   'P 1'
#
loop_
_entity.id
_entity.type
_entity.pdbx_description
1 polymer ?
#
loop_
_entity_poly.entity_id
_entity_poly.type
_entity_poly.pdbx_seq_one_letter_code
_entity_poly.pdbx_strand_id
1 'polypeptide(L)'
;VDGGKIKVGMTEDAVYIALGKPVEVLQQETQAGASTVWLYGGTRLREHRYWAYRSWGHRSRYYSEPYMAFDYSSEPYVRLEVVFEKGLVREWRTLPVPR
;
A
#
# COMPACT_ATOMS: atom_id res chain seq x y z
N VAL A 1 13.60 -11.46 19.77
CA VAL A 1 13.12 -10.73 18.59
C VAL A 1 11.80 -10.07 18.99
N ASP A 2 11.85 -8.82 19.45
CA ASP A 2 10.63 -8.10 19.83
C ASP A 2 9.89 -7.66 18.56
N GLY A 3 8.72 -8.26 18.32
CA GLY A 3 8.03 -8.26 17.04
C GLY A 3 7.69 -6.87 16.49
N GLY A 4 8.26 -6.54 15.33
CA GLY A 4 7.76 -5.50 14.41
C GLY A 4 7.64 -4.07 14.96
N LYS A 5 8.23 -3.77 16.12
CA LYS A 5 8.11 -2.47 16.77
C LYS A 5 9.34 -1.63 16.49
N ILE A 6 9.17 -0.67 15.58
CA ILE A 6 10.13 0.40 15.34
C ILE A 6 10.10 1.33 16.55
N LYS A 7 11.27 1.81 16.98
CA LYS A 7 11.38 2.84 18.00
C LYS A 7 12.17 4.02 17.47
N VAL A 8 11.85 5.21 18.00
CA VAL A 8 12.66 6.40 17.81
C VAL A 8 14.08 6.13 18.32
N GLY A 9 15.09 6.54 17.56
CA GLY A 9 16.50 6.31 17.83
C GLY A 9 17.07 5.01 17.26
N MET A 10 16.28 4.17 16.57
CA MET A 10 16.81 3.01 15.84
C MET A 10 17.64 3.45 14.63
N THR A 11 18.68 2.68 14.27
CA THR A 11 19.44 2.91 13.04
C THR A 11 18.69 2.43 11.80
N GLU A 12 19.04 2.96 10.63
CA GLU A 12 18.53 2.48 9.34
C GLU A 12 18.67 0.96 9.18
N ASP A 13 19.83 0.40 9.50
CA ASP A 13 20.05 -1.06 9.49
C ASP A 13 19.11 -1.83 10.41
N ALA A 14 18.85 -1.32 11.61
CA ALA A 14 17.94 -1.98 12.54
C ALA A 14 16.50 -1.98 12.01
N VAL A 15 16.08 -0.88 11.38
CA VAL A 15 14.77 -0.81 10.71
C VAL A 15 14.73 -1.75 9.50
N TYR A 16 15.80 -1.82 8.72
CA TYR A 16 15.90 -2.74 7.59
C TYR A 16 15.80 -4.21 8.02
N ILE A 17 16.46 -4.59 9.12
CA ILE A 17 16.34 -5.94 9.68
C ILE A 17 14.91 -6.22 10.18
N ALA A 18 14.25 -5.21 10.76
CA ALA A 18 12.91 -5.38 11.36
C ALA A 18 11.78 -5.40 10.32
N LEU A 19 11.88 -4.60 9.25
CA LEU A 19 10.79 -4.40 8.27
C LEU A 19 11.14 -4.88 6.85
N GLY A 20 12.41 -5.12 6.58
CA GLY A 20 12.92 -5.38 5.24
C GLY A 20 13.10 -4.11 4.42
N LYS A 21 13.18 -4.31 3.09
CA LYS A 21 13.40 -3.25 2.12
C LYS A 21 12.16 -2.32 2.02
N PRO A 22 12.32 -0.99 2.07
CA PRO A 22 11.22 -0.08 1.79
C PRO A 22 10.81 -0.13 0.31
N VAL A 23 9.56 0.24 0.04
CA VAL A 23 9.07 0.35 -1.35
C VAL A 23 9.67 1.58 -2.03
N GLU A 24 9.87 2.65 -1.27
CA GLU A 24 10.45 3.89 -1.76
C GLU A 24 11.31 4.56 -0.68
N VAL A 25 12.39 5.21 -1.12
CA VAL A 25 13.29 5.98 -0.27
C VAL A 25 13.36 7.39 -0.85
N LEU A 26 12.93 8.37 -0.06
CA LEU A 26 12.93 9.77 -0.41
C LEU A 26 14.05 10.47 0.36
N GLN A 27 14.72 11.42 -0.30
CA GLN A 27 15.63 12.35 0.35
C GLN A 27 14.92 13.69 0.44
N GLN A 28 14.84 14.26 1.63
CA GLN A 28 14.18 15.52 1.88
C GLN A 28 15.16 16.48 2.56
N GLU A 29 15.11 17.74 2.17
CA GLU A 29 15.86 18.80 2.84
C GLU A 29 14.85 19.74 3.50
N THR A 30 14.93 19.85 4.82
CA THR A 30 14.05 20.71 5.62
C THR A 30 14.87 21.78 6.34
N GLN A 31 14.22 22.78 6.93
CA GLN A 31 14.91 23.75 7.79
C GLN A 31 15.66 23.10 8.98
N ALA A 32 15.31 21.87 9.36
CA ALA A 32 16.00 21.11 10.40
C ALA A 32 17.22 20.33 9.88
N GLY A 33 17.43 20.30 8.56
CA GLY A 33 18.51 19.58 7.89
C GLY A 33 18.00 18.55 6.87
N ALA A 34 18.94 17.79 6.31
CA ALA A 34 18.65 16.67 5.43
C ALA A 34 18.08 15.49 6.22
N SER A 35 16.98 14.94 5.73
CA SER A 35 16.31 13.75 6.26
C SER A 35 16.07 12.73 5.15
N THR A 36 16.06 11.46 5.53
CA THR A 36 15.75 10.35 4.62
C THR A 36 14.42 9.76 5.06
N VAL A 37 13.48 9.58 4.15
CA VAL A 37 12.15 9.03 4.45
C VAL A 37 12.00 7.69 3.75
N TRP A 38 11.69 6.65 4.51
CA TRP A 38 11.40 5.33 3.97
C TRP A 38 9.89 5.09 3.99
N LEU A 39 9.35 4.75 2.84
CA LEU A 39 7.94 4.43 2.65
C LEU A 39 7.77 2.92 2.48
N TYR A 40 6.89 2.36 3.29
CA TYR A 40 6.48 0.98 3.16
C TYR A 40 5.06 0.95 2.60
N GLY A 41 4.90 0.20 1.50
CA GLY A 41 3.63 0.03 0.82
C GLY A 41 2.84 -1.19 1.29
N GLY A 42 1.56 -1.16 0.99
CA GLY A 42 0.66 -2.31 0.96
C GLY A 42 -0.16 -2.28 -0.32
N THR A 43 -0.94 -3.32 -0.55
CA THR A 43 -1.88 -3.40 -1.68
C THR A 43 -3.25 -3.72 -1.14
N ARG A 44 -4.26 -2.96 -1.56
CA ARG A 44 -5.66 -3.29 -1.30
C ARG A 44 -6.33 -3.77 -2.58
N LEU A 45 -7.27 -4.70 -2.45
CA LEU A 45 -8.16 -5.08 -3.54
C LEU A 45 -9.42 -4.24 -3.44
N ARG A 46 -9.73 -3.51 -4.50
CA ARG A 46 -11.00 -2.79 -4.63
C ARG A 46 -11.91 -3.58 -5.55
N GLU A 47 -13.08 -3.93 -5.03
CA GLU A 47 -14.11 -4.63 -5.78
C GLU A 47 -14.98 -3.63 -6.56
N HIS A 48 -15.21 -3.93 -7.83
CA HIS A 48 -16.12 -3.20 -8.70
C HIS A 48 -17.29 -4.11 -9.06
N ARG A 49 -18.51 -3.66 -8.76
CA ARG A 49 -19.75 -4.37 -9.07
C ARG A 49 -20.47 -3.67 -10.20
N TYR A 50 -20.88 -4.44 -11.19
CA TYR A 50 -21.65 -3.91 -12.31
C TYR A 50 -22.60 -4.96 -12.88
N TRP A 51 -23.65 -4.47 -13.52
CA TRP A 51 -24.54 -5.30 -14.30
C TRP A 51 -23.89 -5.63 -15.63
N ALA A 52 -23.64 -6.91 -15.86
CA ALA A 52 -23.24 -7.43 -17.15
C ALA A 52 -24.41 -8.20 -17.79
N TYR A 53 -24.32 -8.43 -19.10
CA TYR A 53 -25.33 -9.17 -19.84
C TYR A 53 -24.68 -10.37 -20.50
N ARG A 54 -25.22 -11.55 -20.24
CA ARG A 54 -24.81 -12.76 -20.96
C ARG A 54 -25.90 -13.11 -21.96
N SER A 55 -25.49 -13.25 -23.22
CA SER A 55 -26.38 -13.62 -24.31
C SER A 55 -26.23 -15.10 -24.61
N TRP A 56 -27.33 -15.82 -24.72
CA TRP A 56 -27.32 -17.19 -25.24
C TRP A 56 -28.36 -17.36 -26.35
N GLY A 57 -27.96 -18.09 -27.37
CA GLY A 57 -28.82 -18.48 -28.48
C GLY A 57 -29.46 -19.84 -28.19
N HIS A 58 -30.76 -19.96 -28.42
CA HIS A 58 -31.43 -21.25 -28.51
C HIS A 58 -32.34 -21.24 -29.74
N ARG A 59 -31.97 -22.06 -30.76
CA ARG A 59 -32.55 -22.01 -32.11
C ARG A 59 -32.39 -20.60 -32.72
N SER A 60 -33.43 -20.06 -33.37
CA SER A 60 -33.44 -18.71 -33.97
C SER A 60 -33.76 -17.57 -32.99
N ARG A 61 -33.63 -17.78 -31.67
CA ARG A 61 -33.90 -16.74 -30.66
C ARG A 61 -32.66 -16.44 -29.84
N TYR A 62 -32.42 -15.15 -29.62
CA TYR A 62 -31.40 -14.62 -28.72
C TYR A 62 -32.06 -14.11 -27.45
N TYR A 63 -31.56 -14.56 -26.32
CA TYR A 63 -31.94 -14.08 -25.01
C TYR A 63 -30.76 -13.40 -24.36
N SER A 64 -31.01 -12.32 -23.62
CA SER A 64 -30.02 -11.61 -22.81
C SER A 64 -30.54 -11.53 -21.39
N GLU A 65 -29.74 -12.00 -20.44
CA GLU A 65 -30.07 -11.94 -19.01
C GLU A 65 -29.02 -11.09 -18.29
N PRO A 66 -29.46 -10.12 -17.46
CA PRO A 66 -28.55 -9.40 -16.59
C PRO A 66 -28.01 -10.33 -15.51
N TYR A 67 -26.71 -10.27 -15.26
CA TYR A 67 -26.09 -10.93 -14.11
C TYR A 67 -25.17 -9.94 -13.40
N MET A 68 -25.00 -10.14 -12.09
CA MET A 68 -24.07 -9.35 -11.30
C MET A 68 -22.64 -9.86 -11.57
N ALA A 69 -21.81 -9.01 -12.15
CA ALA A 69 -20.39 -9.26 -12.35
C ALA A 69 -19.55 -8.54 -11.28
N PHE A 70 -18.37 -9.09 -11.01
CA PHE A 70 -17.43 -8.59 -10.01
C PHE A 70 -16.04 -8.58 -10.63
N ASP A 71 -15.39 -7.42 -10.59
CA ASP A 71 -13.98 -7.29 -10.94
C ASP A 71 -13.21 -6.76 -9.73
N TYR A 72 -11.91 -7.07 -9.66
CA TYR A 72 -11.02 -6.58 -8.62
C TYR A 72 -9.87 -5.79 -9.24
N SER A 73 -9.66 -4.57 -8.77
CA SER A 73 -8.46 -3.79 -9.10
C SER A 73 -7.53 -3.72 -7.90
N SER A 74 -6.24 -3.98 -8.09
CA SER A 74 -5.22 -3.77 -7.06
C SER A 74 -4.83 -2.30 -6.97
N GLU A 75 -5.02 -1.69 -5.81
CA GLU A 75 -4.59 -0.31 -5.55
C GLU A 75 -3.43 -0.32 -4.54
N PRO A 76 -2.22 0.12 -4.91
CA PRO A 76 -1.12 0.28 -3.97
C PRO A 76 -1.41 1.47 -3.03
N TYR A 77 -0.96 1.37 -1.78
CA TYR A 77 -1.04 2.47 -0.81
C TYR A 77 0.17 2.45 0.13
N VAL A 78 0.51 3.59 0.72
CA VAL A 78 1.54 3.67 1.76
C VAL A 78 0.91 3.29 3.10
N ARG A 79 1.48 2.30 3.79
CA ARG A 79 0.99 1.83 5.11
C ARG A 79 1.80 2.39 6.28
N LEU A 80 3.06 2.71 6.06
CA LEU A 80 4.00 3.12 7.10
C LEU A 80 5.06 4.04 6.49
N GLU A 81 5.34 5.12 7.19
CA GLU A 81 6.38 6.09 6.89
C GLU A 81 7.36 6.15 8.06
N VAL A 82 8.65 6.12 7.77
CA VAL A 82 9.74 6.23 8.74
C VAL A 82 10.67 7.34 8.31
N VAL A 83 10.88 8.33 9.17
CA VAL A 83 11.75 9.48 8.92
C VAL A 83 13.04 9.30 9.69
N PHE A 84 14.15 9.37 8.97
CA PHE A 84 15.50 9.29 9.50
C PHE A 84 16.17 10.65 9.46
N GLU A 85 16.87 10.98 10.53
CA GLU A 85 17.80 12.09 10.58
C GLU A 85 19.12 11.62 11.15
N LYS A 86 20.22 11.97 10.47
CA LYS A 86 21.57 11.53 10.85
C LYS A 86 21.68 10.00 11.01
N GLY A 87 20.94 9.25 10.18
CA GLY A 87 20.93 7.78 10.17
C GLY A 87 20.11 7.13 11.30
N LEU A 88 19.35 7.91 12.08
CA LEU A 88 18.51 7.43 13.18
C LEU A 88 17.04 7.77 12.95
N VAL A 89 16.14 6.88 13.35
CA VAL A 89 14.69 7.13 13.30
C VAL A 89 14.37 8.32 14.19
N ARG A 90 13.92 9.42 13.59
CA ARG A 90 13.37 10.57 14.30
C ARG A 90 11.89 10.37 14.60
N GLU A 91 11.14 9.94 13.59
CA GLU A 91 9.69 9.79 13.67
C GLU A 91 9.24 8.61 12.79
N TRP A 92 8.13 7.98 13.15
CA TRP A 92 7.45 7.03 12.28
C TRP A 92 5.95 7.07 12.53
N ARG A 93 5.17 6.76 11.50
CA ARG A 93 3.71 6.73 11.59
C ARG A 93 3.10 5.72 10.64
N THR A 94 2.04 5.06 11.09
CA THR A 94 1.20 4.22 10.22
C THR A 94 0.12 5.06 9.57
N LEU A 95 -0.07 4.87 8.27
CA LEU A 95 -1.11 5.52 7.50
C LEU A 95 -2.31 4.56 7.35
N PRO A 96 -3.54 5.09 7.39
CA PRO A 96 -4.73 4.27 7.23
C PRO A 96 -4.80 3.69 5.81
N VAL A 97 -5.41 2.51 5.69
CA VAL A 97 -5.77 1.96 4.38
C VAL A 97 -6.78 2.92 3.73
N PRO A 98 -6.55 3.37 2.48
CA PRO A 98 -7.52 4.21 1.79
C PRO A 98 -8.88 3.51 1.71
N ARG A 99 -9.97 4.30 1.65
CA ARG A 99 -11.35 3.82 1.51
C ARG A 99 -11.78 3.76 0.05
#